data_AF-F8WLZ5-F1
#
_entry.id   AF-F8WLZ5-F1
#
_cell.length_a   1.000
_cell.length_b   1.000
_cell.length_c   1.000
_cell.angle_alpha   90.00
_cell.angle_beta   90.00
_cell.angle_gamma   90.00
#
_symmetry.space_group_name_H-M   'P 1'
#
loop_
_entity.id
_entity.type
_entity.pdbx_description
1 polymer ?
#
loop_
_entity_poly.entity_id
_entity_poly.type
_entity_poly.pdbx_seq_one_letter_code
_entity_poly.pdbx_strand_id
1 'polypeptide(L)'
;ICEMPLTFAQMALGAEVEVPTVHGKVKLKIPAGTQTGTEFRLKGKGAPNVRGYGQGDQYVVVRVVVPTKLTSHQKDLLREFAG
;
A
#
# COMPACT_ATOMS: atom_id res chain seq x y z
N ILE A 1 3.99 -4.45 -12.11
CA ILE A 1 3.22 -4.42 -10.84
C ILE A 1 4.17 -3.88 -9.78
N CYS A 2 3.69 -2.99 -8.91
CA CYS A 2 4.47 -2.44 -7.79
C CYS A 2 3.93 -3.07 -6.49
N GLU A 3 4.80 -3.64 -5.67
CA GLU A 3 4.42 -4.10 -4.33
C GLU A 3 4.66 -2.99 -3.32
N MET A 4 3.64 -2.68 -2.52
CA MET A 4 3.71 -1.65 -1.48
C MET A 4 3.65 -2.31 -0.10
N PRO A 5 4.76 -2.34 0.66
CA PRO A 5 4.74 -2.80 2.04
C PRO A 5 4.03 -1.77 2.92
N LEU A 6 3.00 -2.21 3.64
CA LEU A 6 2.25 -1.39 4.60
C LEU A 6 2.28 -2.03 5.97
N THR A 7 2.32 -1.22 7.01
CA THR A 7 2.21 -1.71 8.38
C THR A 7 0.80 -2.23 8.66
N PHE A 8 0.68 -3.15 9.61
CA PHE A 8 -0.63 -3.61 10.09
C PHE A 8 -1.54 -2.44 10.48
N ALA A 9 -1.01 -1.43 11.19
CA ALA A 9 -1.78 -0.26 11.60
C ALA A 9 -2.31 0.56 10.39
N GLN A 10 -1.50 0.79 9.36
CA GLN A 10 -1.95 1.49 8.15
C GLN A 10 -3.05 0.73 7.41
N MET A 11 -2.97 -0.60 7.37
CA MET A 11 -3.99 -1.43 6.71
C MET A 11 -5.27 -1.52 7.55
N ALA A 12 -5.16 -1.65 8.86
CA ALA A 12 -6.28 -1.72 9.79
C ALA A 12 -7.04 -0.39 9.89
N LEU A 13 -6.31 0.72 10.04
CA LEU A 13 -6.88 2.04 10.31
C LEU A 13 -7.06 2.92 9.07
N GLY A 14 -6.47 2.51 7.93
CA GLY A 14 -6.38 3.32 6.73
C GLY A 14 -5.19 4.28 6.77
N ALA A 15 -4.77 4.73 5.60
CA ALA A 15 -3.61 5.59 5.44
C ALA A 15 -3.64 6.37 4.13
N GLU A 16 -2.79 7.39 4.02
CA GLU A 16 -2.38 7.97 2.74
C GLU A 16 -0.89 7.67 2.55
N VAL A 17 -0.53 7.07 1.41
CA VAL A 17 0.85 6.65 1.12
C VAL A 17 1.31 7.18 -0.23
N GLU A 18 2.61 7.44 -0.38
CA GLU A 18 3.20 7.80 -1.66
C GLU A 18 3.60 6.55 -2.44
N VAL A 19 3.06 6.40 -3.64
CA VAL A 19 3.43 5.33 -4.57
C VAL A 19 4.38 5.89 -5.61
N PRO A 20 5.57 5.28 -5.82
CA PRO A 20 6.42 5.64 -6.93
C PRO A 20 5.80 5.17 -8.26
N THR A 21 5.74 6.07 -9.23
CA THR A 21 5.35 5.75 -10.60
C THR A 21 6.45 6.20 -11.56
N VAL A 22 6.39 5.76 -12.81
CA VAL A 22 7.33 6.24 -13.86
C VAL A 22 7.17 7.74 -14.16
N HIS A 23 6.09 8.35 -13.67
CA HIS A 23 5.76 9.78 -13.82
C HIS A 23 6.01 10.58 -12.53
N GLY A 24 6.74 10.00 -11.56
CA GLY A 24 6.93 10.57 -10.23
C GLY A 24 6.03 9.94 -9.18
N LYS A 25 6.07 10.48 -7.95
CA LYS A 25 5.28 9.95 -6.83
C LYS A 25 3.83 10.43 -6.89
N VAL A 26 2.90 9.55 -6.52
CA VAL A 26 1.47 9.85 -6.44
C VAL A 26 0.93 9.41 -5.09
N LYS A 27 0.04 10.20 -4.49
CA LYS A 27 -0.67 9.82 -3.27
C LYS A 27 -1.73 8.76 -3.55
N LEU A 28 -1.73 7.69 -2.77
CA LEU A 28 -2.73 6.63 -2.79
C LEU A 28 -3.40 6.57 -1.42
N LYS A 29 -4.73 6.67 -1.41
CA LYS A 29 -5.55 6.47 -0.22
C LYS A 29 -5.80 4.98 -0.01
N ILE A 30 -5.45 4.50 1.17
CA ILE A 30 -5.68 3.13 1.64
C ILE A 30 -6.90 3.14 2.57
N PRO A 31 -8.01 2.49 2.19
CA PRO A 31 -9.16 2.33 3.08
C PRO A 31 -8.81 1.55 4.35
N ALA A 32 -9.50 1.86 5.45
CA ALA A 32 -9.42 1.04 6.67
C ALA A 32 -9.90 -0.39 6.39
N GLY A 33 -9.26 -1.37 7.04
CA GLY A 33 -9.55 -2.80 6.84
C GLY A 33 -9.05 -3.37 5.50
N THR A 34 -8.16 -2.68 4.78
CA THR A 34 -7.59 -3.18 3.53
C THR A 34 -6.86 -4.50 3.78
N GLN A 35 -7.16 -5.53 2.97
CA GLN A 35 -6.55 -6.85 3.11
C GLN A 35 -5.23 -6.97 2.35
N THR A 36 -4.33 -7.84 2.81
CA THR A 36 -3.09 -8.14 2.08
C THR A 36 -3.42 -8.72 0.70
N GLY A 37 -2.68 -8.32 -0.33
CA GLY A 37 -2.95 -8.68 -1.72
C GLY A 37 -4.02 -7.85 -2.41
N THR A 38 -4.64 -6.88 -1.73
CA THR A 38 -5.55 -5.93 -2.41
C THR A 38 -4.79 -5.17 -3.50
N GLU A 39 -5.40 -5.07 -4.68
CA GLU A 39 -4.84 -4.35 -5.81
C GLU A 39 -5.49 -2.98 -5.99
N PHE A 40 -4.66 -1.95 -6.14
CA PHE A 40 -5.10 -0.60 -6.47
C PHE A 40 -4.63 -0.24 -7.87
N ARG A 41 -5.56 0.26 -8.69
CA ARG A 41 -5.29 0.72 -10.06
C ARG A 41 -5.05 2.22 -10.07
N LEU A 42 -3.85 2.62 -10.45
CA LEU A 42 -3.50 4.01 -10.74
C LEU A 42 -3.67 4.26 -12.24
N LYS A 43 -4.82 4.87 -12.59
CA LYS A 43 -5.18 5.14 -13.98
C LYS A 43 -4.19 6.09 -14.64
N GLY A 44 -3.68 5.70 -15.81
CA GLY A 44 -2.75 6.50 -16.59
C GLY A 44 -1.39 6.70 -15.92
N LYS A 45 -1.00 5.84 -14.98
CA LYS A 45 0.32 5.91 -14.32
C LYS A 45 1.27 4.78 -14.73
N GLY A 46 0.87 3.99 -15.71
CA GLY A 46 1.69 2.93 -16.31
C GLY A 46 2.64 3.45 -17.37
N ALA A 47 3.28 2.50 -18.06
CA ALA A 47 4.28 2.78 -19.08
C ALA A 47 3.69 3.55 -20.29
N PRO A 48 4.48 4.45 -20.91
CA PRO A 48 4.07 5.10 -22.15
C PRO A 48 3.95 4.08 -23.29
N ASN A 49 3.03 4.31 -24.21
CA ASN A 49 2.91 3.49 -25.40
C ASN A 49 4.09 3.77 -26.35
N VAL A 50 4.93 2.76 -26.58
CA VAL A 50 6.11 2.88 -27.45
C VAL A 50 5.80 2.96 -28.95
N ARG A 51 4.55 2.67 -29.35
CA ARG A 51 4.12 2.63 -30.77
C ARG A 51 2.99 3.61 -31.10
N GLY A 52 2.63 4.53 -30.22
CA GLY A 52 1.50 5.43 -30.44
C GLY A 52 1.26 6.42 -29.31
N TYR A 53 0.03 6.89 -29.19
CA TYR A 53 -0.37 7.86 -28.16
C TYR A 53 -0.89 7.15 -26.88
N GLY A 54 -0.72 7.81 -25.73
CA GLY A 54 -1.27 7.38 -24.44
C GLY A 54 -0.30 6.59 -23.56
N GLN A 55 -0.79 6.24 -22.38
CA GLN A 55 -0.05 5.52 -21.33
C GLN A 55 -0.96 4.51 -20.65
N GLY A 56 -0.37 3.40 -20.20
CA GLY A 56 -1.09 2.34 -19.48
C GLY A 56 -1.40 2.73 -18.03
N ASP A 57 -1.85 1.73 -17.26
CA ASP A 57 -2.12 1.87 -15.84
C ASP A 57 -1.03 1.19 -15.01
N GLN A 58 -0.86 1.67 -13.78
CA GLN A 58 -0.01 1.01 -12.80
C GLN A 58 -0.88 0.31 -11.76
N TYR A 59 -0.58 -0.97 -11.52
CA TYR A 59 -1.21 -1.76 -10.48
C TYR A 59 -0.28 -1.83 -9.26
N VAL A 60 -0.85 -1.54 -8.09
CA VAL A 60 -0.17 -1.54 -6.80
C VAL A 60 -0.78 -2.63 -5.94
N VAL A 61 0.02 -3.60 -5.51
CA VAL A 61 -0.41 -4.68 -4.63
C VAL A 61 0.10 -4.37 -3.23
N VAL A 62 -0.79 -4.29 -2.24
CA VAL A 62 -0.36 -4.03 -0.86
C VAL A 62 0.00 -5.32 -0.13
N ARG A 63 1.06 -5.29 0.67
CA ARG A 63 1.49 -6.41 1.51
C ARG A 63 1.69 -5.94 2.94
N VAL A 64 1.12 -6.68 3.89
CA VAL A 64 1.33 -6.37 5.31
C VAL A 64 2.75 -6.69 5.73
N VAL A 65 3.37 -5.78 6.49
CA VAL A 65 4.65 -6.01 7.17
C VAL A 65 4.39 -6.06 8.67
N VAL A 66 4.81 -7.17 9.28
CA VAL A 66 4.71 -7.39 10.72
C VAL A 66 5.96 -6.81 11.39
N PRO A 67 5.81 -5.96 12.43
CA PRO A 67 6.95 -5.40 13.15
C PRO A 67 7.75 -6.49 13.87
N THR A 68 9.08 -6.46 13.73
CA THR A 68 9.99 -7.44 14.36
C THR A 68 10.50 -7.02 15.74
N LYS A 69 10.35 -5.74 16.08
CA LYS A 69 10.76 -5.17 17.36
C LYS A 69 9.59 -4.39 17.95
N LEU A 70 9.15 -4.79 19.13
CA LEU A 70 8.05 -4.16 19.86
C LEU A 70 8.49 -3.88 21.29
N THR A 71 8.11 -2.70 21.80
CA THR A 71 8.24 -2.38 23.22
C THR A 71 7.28 -3.23 24.05
N SER A 72 7.49 -3.32 25.36
CA SER A 72 6.55 -4.03 26.26
C SER A 72 5.13 -3.49 26.11
N HIS A 73 4.98 -2.17 26.14
CA HIS A 73 3.68 -1.51 25.97
C HIS A 73 2.99 -1.86 24.64
N GLN A 74 3.73 -1.88 23.52
CA GLN A 74 3.16 -2.26 22.22
C GLN A 74 2.72 -3.73 22.17
N LYS A 75 3.44 -4.64 22.84
CA LYS A 75 3.04 -6.05 22.93
C LYS A 75 1.74 -6.19 23.73
N ASP A 76 1.60 -5.44 24.81
CA ASP A 76 0.39 -5.48 25.65
C ASP A 76 -0.84 -5.02 24.86
N LEU A 77 -0.72 -3.92 24.11
CA LEU A 77 -1.78 -3.44 23.20
C LEU A 77 -2.18 -4.47 22.15
N LEU A 78 -1.23 -5.19 21.57
CA LEU A 78 -1.52 -6.22 20.56
C LEU A 78 -2.17 -7.47 21.18
N ARG A 79 -1.86 -7.81 22.43
CA ARG A 79 -2.55 -8.90 23.14
C ARG A 79 -3.99 -8.52 23.46
N GLU A 80 -4.21 -7.29 23.93
CA GLU A 80 -5.56 -6.78 24.19
C GLU A 80 -6.39 -6.73 22.90
N PHE A 81 -5.78 -6.32 21.78
CA PHE A 81 -6.44 -6.32 20.48
C PHE A 81 -6.79 -7.73 19.97
N ALA A 82 -5.98 -8.74 20.29
CA ALA A 82 -6.19 -10.11 19.82
C ALA A 82 -7.41 -10.81 20.46
N GLY A 83 -7.85 -10.33 21.62
CA GLY A 83 -8.90 -10.96 22.44
C GLY A 83 -8.34 -11.98 23.43
#